data_AF-A0A9X9S5Q8-F1
#
_entry.id   AF-A0A9X9S5Q8-F1
#
_cell.length_a   1.000
_cell.length_b   1.000
_cell.length_c   1.000
_cell.angle_alpha   90.00
_cell.angle_beta   90.00
_cell.angle_gamma   90.00
#
_symmetry.space_group_name_H-M   'P 1'
#
loop_
_entity.id
_entity.type
_entity.pdbx_description
1 polymer ?
#
loop_
_entity_poly.entity_id
_entity_poly.type
_entity_poly.pdbx_seq_one_letter_code
_entity_poly.pdbx_strand_id
1 'polypeptide(L)'
;MRDFISQRTHRIPPSGIRRFFDIVQEMDDVISLGVGEPDYATPWVACEAGIASVEQGQTSYTSNSGLPELRTEVSRYLSKRFGIQYHPEDEMIVTTGASEALDIAIRAVTDPGDEILIADPSYVSYSPGVILSDGVPVLVPCRMEDEFRLTPDALMEKITPKSKAVICNFPNNPSGGVMSREDYRGIADVICDHDLLLISDEIYTEMTYDGEMTSAVQADGLRERTILINGFSKAYAMTGWRVAYLCAPKNLCEAALKIHQYVMLSAPTMSQYAAVGALRNADHDREEMVTEYQMRRNLFVRGLNRIGLTCHLPRGAFYAFPSIKDFGISDVEFAERLLKEQHVAVVPGSVFGPSGEGHLRCAYAVSRDDLREAVNRIEKFITSL
;
A
#
# COMPACT_ATOMS: atom_id res chain seq x y z
N MET A 1 -9.68 -23.76 32.21
CA MET A 1 -10.66 -22.76 31.75
C MET A 1 -10.59 -22.75 30.21
N ARG A 2 -11.71 -22.68 29.50
CA ARG A 2 -11.70 -22.68 28.02
C ARG A 2 -11.26 -21.29 27.53
N ASP A 3 -10.31 -21.25 26.61
CA ASP A 3 -9.99 -20.02 25.88
C ASP A 3 -11.09 -19.76 24.83
N PHE A 4 -11.63 -18.53 24.83
CA PHE A 4 -12.68 -18.11 23.91
C PHE A 4 -12.12 -17.41 22.66
N ILE A 5 -10.83 -17.07 22.64
CA ILE A 5 -10.19 -16.43 21.49
C ILE A 5 -9.79 -17.50 20.47
N SER A 6 -9.98 -17.19 19.19
CA SER A 6 -9.66 -18.14 18.12
C SER A 6 -8.14 -18.32 17.97
N GLN A 7 -7.71 -19.54 17.65
CA GLN A 7 -6.27 -19.84 17.47
C GLN A 7 -5.61 -18.99 16.38
N ARG A 8 -6.34 -18.65 15.30
CA ARG A 8 -5.86 -17.74 14.25
C ARG A 8 -5.58 -16.34 14.80
N THR A 9 -6.43 -15.82 15.70
CA THR A 9 -6.22 -14.50 16.33
C THR A 9 -4.96 -14.50 17.21
N HIS A 10 -4.69 -15.57 17.95
CA HIS A 10 -3.46 -15.69 18.75
C HIS A 10 -2.18 -15.73 17.92
N ARG A 11 -2.25 -16.15 16.65
CA ARG A 11 -1.10 -16.21 15.75
C ARG A 11 -0.73 -14.85 15.15
N ILE A 12 -1.59 -13.84 15.28
CA ILE A 12 -1.38 -12.53 14.68
C ILE A 12 -0.74 -11.60 15.73
N PRO A 13 0.44 -11.02 15.45
CA PRO A 13 1.04 -10.08 16.37
C PRO A 13 0.23 -8.76 16.43
N PRO A 14 0.27 -8.03 17.55
CA PRO A 14 -0.28 -6.67 17.59
C PRO A 14 0.44 -5.77 16.56
N SER A 15 -0.26 -4.76 16.05
CA SER A 15 0.31 -3.84 15.07
C SER A 15 1.47 -3.03 15.67
N GLY A 16 2.69 -3.25 15.17
CA GLY A 16 3.88 -2.53 15.60
C GLY A 16 3.81 -1.02 15.33
N ILE A 17 3.05 -0.60 14.31
CA ILE A 17 2.84 0.82 14.00
C ILE A 17 2.00 1.50 15.09
N ARG A 18 0.96 0.81 15.60
CA ARG A 18 0.00 1.41 16.54
C ARG A 18 0.64 1.77 17.88
N ARG A 19 1.58 0.94 18.36
CA ARG A 19 2.37 1.22 19.57
C ARG A 19 3.09 2.57 19.51
N PHE A 20 3.64 2.95 18.35
CA PHE A 20 4.32 4.24 18.20
C PHE A 20 3.33 5.40 18.11
N PHE A 21 2.16 5.21 17.48
CA PHE A 21 1.13 6.26 17.44
C PHE A 21 0.62 6.63 18.83
N ASP A 22 0.39 5.65 19.69
CA ASP A 22 -0.10 5.89 21.05
C ASP A 22 0.90 6.76 21.85
N ILE A 23 2.20 6.53 21.69
CA ILE A 23 3.26 7.34 22.34
C ILE A 23 3.28 8.77 21.79
N VAL A 24 3.15 8.94 20.47
CA VAL A 24 3.15 10.26 19.83
C VAL A 24 1.97 11.13 20.30
N GLN A 25 0.81 10.54 20.58
CA GLN A 25 -0.36 11.28 21.08
C GLN A 25 -0.17 11.83 22.50
N GLU A 26 0.77 11.30 23.27
CA GLU A 26 1.06 11.73 24.64
C GLU A 26 2.20 12.78 24.72
N MET A 27 2.81 13.13 23.58
CA MET A 27 3.96 14.03 23.51
C MET A 27 3.65 15.31 22.72
N ASP A 28 4.03 16.46 23.28
CA ASP A 28 3.98 17.75 22.59
C ASP A 28 5.23 17.96 21.70
N ASP A 29 5.12 18.78 20.64
CA ASP A 29 6.23 19.15 19.73
C ASP A 29 6.91 17.98 18.97
N VAL A 30 6.14 16.94 18.65
CA VAL A 30 6.61 15.80 17.84
C VAL A 30 6.41 16.04 16.34
N ILE A 31 7.49 15.91 15.57
CA ILE A 31 7.40 15.78 14.11
C ILE A 31 7.13 14.31 13.79
N SER A 32 5.93 14.01 13.31
CA SER A 32 5.52 12.65 12.99
C SER A 32 5.78 12.30 11.54
N LEU A 33 6.82 11.49 11.29
CA LEU A 33 7.08 10.82 10.01
C LEU A 33 6.51 9.40 9.98
N GLY A 34 5.68 9.05 10.98
CA GLY A 34 5.07 7.72 11.12
C GLY A 34 3.73 7.57 10.42
N VAL A 35 3.08 8.66 10.01
CA VAL A 35 1.72 8.63 9.44
C VAL A 35 1.74 8.20 7.98
N GLY A 36 0.92 7.19 7.64
CA GLY A 36 0.80 6.63 6.28
C GLY A 36 -0.32 7.23 5.44
N GLU A 37 -0.62 8.52 5.59
CA GLU A 37 -1.67 9.21 4.82
C GLU A 37 -1.22 10.56 4.26
N PRO A 38 -1.81 11.02 3.15
CA PRO A 38 -1.56 12.35 2.63
C PRO A 38 -1.88 13.46 3.64
N ASP A 39 -1.06 14.51 3.70
CA ASP A 39 -1.35 15.75 4.44
C ASP A 39 -2.19 16.75 3.64
N TYR A 40 -2.65 16.34 2.46
CA TYR A 40 -3.56 17.08 1.60
C TYR A 40 -5.01 16.84 2.00
N ALA A 41 -5.86 17.85 1.81
CA ALA A 41 -7.30 17.66 1.84
C ALA A 41 -7.78 16.91 0.59
N THR A 42 -8.91 16.20 0.69
CA THR A 42 -9.59 15.65 -0.47
C THR A 42 -9.92 16.78 -1.46
N PRO A 43 -9.70 16.59 -2.79
CA PRO A 43 -10.08 17.56 -3.81
C PRO A 43 -11.54 18.01 -3.67
N TRP A 44 -11.77 19.31 -3.71
CA TRP A 44 -13.09 19.86 -3.42
C TRP A 44 -14.19 19.32 -4.34
N VAL A 45 -13.87 19.08 -5.61
CA VAL A 45 -14.79 18.48 -6.59
C VAL A 45 -15.27 17.08 -6.19
N ALA A 46 -14.46 16.30 -5.46
CA ALA A 46 -14.87 15.01 -4.92
C ALA A 46 -15.75 15.19 -3.68
N CYS A 47 -15.41 16.14 -2.80
CA CYS A 47 -16.25 16.52 -1.66
C CYS A 47 -17.64 16.97 -2.10
N GLU A 48 -17.71 17.87 -3.09
CA GLU A 48 -18.95 18.39 -3.66
C GLU A 48 -19.83 17.27 -4.22
N ALA A 49 -19.25 16.33 -4.98
CA ALA A 49 -19.99 15.17 -5.50
C ALA A 49 -20.55 14.27 -4.38
N GLY A 50 -19.76 14.06 -3.32
CA GLY A 50 -20.22 13.35 -2.12
C GLY A 50 -21.37 14.07 -1.41
N ILE A 51 -21.25 15.38 -1.18
CA ILE A 51 -22.27 16.22 -0.54
C ILE A 51 -23.56 16.23 -1.36
N ALA A 52 -23.47 16.49 -2.66
CA ALA A 52 -24.60 16.55 -3.57
C ALA A 52 -25.38 15.21 -3.59
N SER A 53 -24.69 14.07 -3.49
CA SER A 53 -25.37 12.77 -3.40
C SER A 53 -26.27 12.67 -2.16
N VAL A 54 -25.82 13.20 -1.03
CA VAL A 54 -26.59 13.21 0.23
C VAL A 54 -27.76 14.17 0.13
N GLU A 55 -27.56 15.37 -0.42
CA GLU A 55 -28.64 16.35 -0.66
C GLU A 55 -29.73 15.80 -1.57
N GLN A 56 -29.36 14.97 -2.55
CA GLN A 56 -30.28 14.30 -3.47
C GLN A 56 -30.94 13.05 -2.87
N GLY A 57 -30.63 12.69 -1.63
CA GLY A 57 -31.20 11.51 -0.95
C GLY A 57 -30.61 10.18 -1.40
N GLN A 58 -29.41 10.15 -1.99
CA GLN A 58 -28.72 8.92 -2.40
C GLN A 58 -28.07 8.21 -1.19
N THR A 59 -28.91 7.66 -0.32
CA THR A 59 -28.51 7.05 0.96
C THR A 59 -28.86 5.56 1.09
N SER A 60 -29.44 4.98 0.03
CA SER A 60 -29.76 3.56 -0.02
C SER A 60 -28.53 2.71 -0.39
N TYR A 61 -28.63 1.39 -0.18
CA TYR A 61 -27.64 0.44 -0.67
C TYR A 61 -27.47 0.56 -2.19
N THR A 62 -26.23 0.39 -2.63
CA THR A 62 -25.89 0.27 -4.05
C THR A 62 -25.83 -1.22 -4.45
N SER A 63 -25.54 -1.51 -5.72
CA SER A 63 -25.17 -2.87 -6.12
C SER A 63 -24.00 -3.37 -5.26
N ASN A 64 -23.95 -4.66 -4.93
CA ASN A 64 -22.84 -5.23 -4.17
C ASN A 64 -21.48 -4.99 -4.86
N SER A 65 -21.44 -5.01 -6.19
CA SER A 65 -20.21 -4.71 -6.95
C SER A 65 -19.89 -3.22 -7.00
N GLY A 66 -20.77 -2.35 -6.49
CA GLY A 66 -20.67 -0.90 -6.56
C GLY A 66 -21.47 -0.26 -7.68
N LEU A 67 -21.57 1.07 -7.65
CA LEU A 67 -22.26 1.90 -8.63
C LEU A 67 -21.79 1.55 -10.05
N PRO A 68 -22.71 1.23 -10.99
CA PRO A 68 -22.35 0.97 -12.37
C PRO A 68 -21.57 2.13 -13.01
N GLU A 69 -21.94 3.37 -12.65
CA GLU A 69 -21.24 4.58 -13.08
C GLU A 69 -19.78 4.58 -12.62
N LEU A 70 -19.51 4.31 -11.34
CA LEU A 70 -18.14 4.28 -10.81
C LEU A 70 -17.30 3.18 -11.47
N ARG A 71 -17.83 1.96 -11.61
CA ARG A 71 -17.11 0.88 -12.32
C ARG A 71 -16.78 1.26 -13.76
N THR A 72 -17.69 1.96 -14.45
CA THR A 72 -17.48 2.45 -15.81
C THR A 72 -16.37 3.51 -15.85
N GLU A 73 -16.37 4.46 -14.91
CA GLU A 73 -15.30 5.47 -14.79
C GLU A 73 -13.94 4.84 -14.49
N VAL A 74 -13.88 3.84 -13.60
CA VAL A 74 -12.65 3.09 -13.29
C VAL A 74 -12.15 2.34 -14.53
N SER A 75 -13.02 1.63 -15.25
CA SER A 75 -12.66 0.94 -16.50
C SER A 75 -12.09 1.91 -17.54
N ARG A 76 -12.73 3.08 -17.72
CA ARG A 76 -12.23 4.13 -18.61
C ARG A 76 -10.88 4.68 -18.17
N TYR A 77 -10.71 4.91 -16.87
CA TYR A 77 -9.47 5.39 -16.28
C TYR A 77 -8.31 4.42 -16.54
N LEU A 78 -8.50 3.13 -16.24
CA LEU A 78 -7.49 2.09 -16.47
C LEU A 78 -7.13 1.95 -17.95
N SER A 79 -8.13 1.98 -18.82
CA SER A 79 -7.96 1.97 -20.29
C SER A 79 -7.14 3.16 -20.77
N LYS A 80 -7.49 4.38 -20.36
CA LYS A 80 -6.83 5.62 -20.80
C LYS A 80 -5.40 5.74 -20.27
N ARG A 81 -5.18 5.42 -18.99
CA ARG A 81 -3.91 5.68 -18.30
C ARG A 81 -2.90 4.55 -18.45
N PHE A 82 -3.38 3.30 -18.49
CA PHE A 82 -2.52 2.11 -18.49
C PHE A 82 -2.72 1.23 -19.72
N GLY A 83 -3.71 1.51 -20.57
CA GLY A 83 -4.03 0.63 -21.71
C GLY A 83 -4.65 -0.70 -21.29
N ILE A 84 -5.18 -0.81 -20.07
CA ILE A 84 -5.74 -2.04 -19.52
C ILE A 84 -7.26 -2.03 -19.65
N GLN A 85 -7.84 -3.13 -20.13
CA GLN A 85 -9.29 -3.29 -20.23
C GLN A 85 -9.81 -4.26 -19.16
N TYR A 86 -10.89 -3.83 -18.51
CA TYR A 86 -11.69 -4.64 -17.61
C TYR A 86 -13.16 -4.34 -17.86
N HIS A 87 -13.99 -5.37 -17.93
CA HIS A 87 -15.42 -5.23 -18.10
C HIS A 87 -16.05 -4.75 -16.79
N PRO A 88 -16.69 -3.56 -16.77
CA PRO A 88 -17.23 -3.01 -15.55
C PRO A 88 -18.32 -3.90 -14.97
N GLU A 89 -19.03 -4.69 -15.78
CA GLU A 89 -20.16 -5.51 -15.37
C GLU A 89 -19.79 -6.68 -14.45
N ASP A 90 -18.69 -7.39 -14.73
CA ASP A 90 -18.33 -8.66 -14.07
C ASP A 90 -16.85 -8.83 -13.70
N GLU A 91 -15.98 -7.86 -14.01
CA GLU A 91 -14.55 -7.90 -13.65
C GLU A 91 -14.13 -6.83 -12.64
N MET A 92 -15.10 -6.17 -11.98
CA MET A 92 -14.83 -5.10 -11.03
C MET A 92 -15.73 -5.14 -9.79
N ILE A 93 -15.13 -4.82 -8.64
CA ILE A 93 -15.82 -4.61 -7.36
C ILE A 93 -15.34 -3.29 -6.76
N VAL A 94 -16.26 -2.42 -6.38
CA VAL A 94 -15.96 -1.27 -5.52
C VAL A 94 -15.99 -1.73 -4.06
N THR A 95 -14.94 -1.41 -3.32
CA THR A 95 -14.72 -1.89 -1.95
C THR A 95 -14.55 -0.72 -0.97
N THR A 96 -14.65 -1.03 0.32
CA THR A 96 -14.52 -0.11 1.46
C THR A 96 -13.04 0.17 1.77
N GLY A 97 -12.37 0.73 0.76
CA GLY A 97 -10.93 0.95 0.73
C GLY A 97 -10.13 -0.31 0.39
N ALA A 98 -8.87 -0.11 0.01
CA ALA A 98 -8.00 -1.18 -0.49
C ALA A 98 -7.74 -2.28 0.55
N SER A 99 -7.84 -1.96 1.84
CA SER A 99 -7.72 -2.94 2.92
C SER A 99 -8.81 -4.01 2.87
N GLU A 100 -10.04 -3.65 2.50
CA GLU A 100 -11.11 -4.64 2.30
C GLU A 100 -10.87 -5.44 1.03
N ALA A 101 -10.50 -4.77 -0.08
CA ALA A 101 -10.17 -5.43 -1.35
C ALA A 101 -9.10 -6.51 -1.16
N LEU A 102 -8.06 -6.21 -0.39
CA LEU A 102 -7.00 -7.15 -0.03
C LEU A 102 -7.54 -8.33 0.78
N ASP A 103 -8.32 -8.08 1.84
CA ASP A 103 -8.87 -9.15 2.69
C ASP A 103 -9.74 -10.11 1.88
N ILE A 104 -10.65 -9.59 1.04
CA ILE A 104 -11.52 -10.44 0.21
C ILE A 104 -10.74 -11.15 -0.90
N ALA A 105 -9.69 -10.53 -1.46
CA ALA A 105 -8.81 -11.15 -2.45
C ALA A 105 -8.08 -12.36 -1.85
N ILE A 106 -7.46 -12.18 -0.67
CA ILE A 106 -6.76 -13.27 0.02
C ILE A 106 -7.72 -14.41 0.36
N ARG A 107 -8.87 -14.10 0.96
CA ARG A 107 -9.87 -15.12 1.34
C ARG A 107 -10.48 -15.84 0.15
N ALA A 108 -10.60 -15.19 -1.01
CA ALA A 108 -11.15 -15.81 -2.20
C ALA A 108 -10.24 -16.90 -2.78
N VAL A 109 -8.94 -16.85 -2.48
CA VAL A 109 -7.93 -17.67 -3.16
C VAL A 109 -7.11 -18.55 -2.22
N THR A 110 -7.33 -18.46 -0.90
CA THR A 110 -6.52 -19.18 0.10
C THR A 110 -7.33 -20.29 0.75
N ASP A 111 -6.84 -21.53 0.65
CA ASP A 111 -7.30 -22.67 1.44
C ASP A 111 -6.34 -22.94 2.62
N PRO A 112 -6.76 -23.70 3.65
CA PRO A 112 -5.89 -24.03 4.77
C PRO A 112 -4.60 -24.72 4.34
N GLY A 113 -3.47 -24.11 4.70
CA GLY A 113 -2.13 -24.64 4.40
C GLY A 113 -1.53 -24.23 3.07
N ASP A 114 -2.25 -23.49 2.23
CA ASP A 114 -1.68 -22.86 1.02
C ASP A 114 -0.61 -21.84 1.41
N GLU A 115 0.47 -21.81 0.65
CA GLU A 115 1.54 -20.83 0.82
C GLU A 115 1.28 -19.60 -0.07
N ILE A 116 1.25 -18.43 0.56
CA ILE A 116 1.10 -17.15 -0.11
C ILE A 116 2.42 -16.40 0.04
N LEU A 117 3.11 -16.23 -1.08
CA LEU A 117 4.40 -15.55 -1.18
C LEU A 117 4.15 -14.03 -1.06
N ILE A 118 4.91 -13.32 -0.23
CA ILE A 118 4.74 -11.88 0.01
C ILE A 118 6.07 -11.18 -0.18
N ALA A 119 6.14 -10.21 -1.09
CA ALA A 119 7.31 -9.34 -1.28
C ALA A 119 7.56 -8.51 0.00
N ASP A 120 8.75 -8.61 0.59
CA ASP A 120 9.13 -8.13 1.93
C ASP A 120 10.33 -7.17 1.86
N PRO A 121 10.34 -5.97 2.46
CA PRO A 121 9.41 -5.44 3.45
C PRO A 121 8.04 -5.07 2.85
N SER A 122 7.00 -5.28 3.64
CA SER A 122 5.62 -5.28 3.14
C SER A 122 4.66 -4.51 4.04
N TYR A 123 3.52 -4.10 3.49
CA TYR A 123 2.45 -3.53 4.29
C TYR A 123 1.97 -4.54 5.34
N VAL A 124 1.86 -4.06 6.58
CA VAL A 124 1.67 -4.87 7.81
C VAL A 124 0.45 -5.80 7.80
N SER A 125 -0.51 -5.60 6.89
CA SER A 125 -1.75 -6.38 6.82
C SER A 125 -1.67 -7.63 5.95
N TYR A 126 -0.66 -7.77 5.08
CA TYR A 126 -0.60 -8.91 4.14
C TYR A 126 -0.46 -10.25 4.88
N SER A 127 0.55 -10.39 5.75
CA SER A 127 0.75 -11.63 6.51
C SER A 127 -0.42 -11.96 7.45
N PRO A 128 -0.97 -11.01 8.24
CA PRO A 128 -2.18 -11.26 9.01
C PRO A 128 -3.39 -11.70 8.17
N GLY A 129 -3.60 -11.11 6.99
CA GLY A 129 -4.71 -11.51 6.09
C GLY A 129 -4.60 -12.97 5.64
N VAL A 130 -3.39 -13.43 5.32
CA VAL A 130 -3.12 -14.83 4.98
C VAL A 130 -3.37 -15.74 6.18
N ILE A 131 -2.90 -15.39 7.38
CA ILE A 131 -3.11 -16.17 8.61
C ILE A 131 -4.61 -16.26 8.98
N LEU A 132 -5.37 -15.16 8.81
CA LEU A 132 -6.82 -15.14 9.06
C LEU A 132 -7.58 -16.09 8.14
N SER A 133 -7.03 -16.34 6.96
CA SER A 133 -7.55 -17.26 5.93
C SER A 133 -7.00 -18.68 6.06
N ASP A 134 -6.36 -19.02 7.19
CA ASP A 134 -5.74 -20.31 7.48
C ASP A 134 -4.56 -20.70 6.53
N GLY A 135 -4.08 -19.74 5.73
CA GLY A 135 -2.90 -19.88 4.89
C GLY A 135 -1.57 -19.71 5.64
N VAL A 136 -0.48 -19.88 4.90
CA VAL A 136 0.90 -19.76 5.36
C VAL A 136 1.58 -18.60 4.61
N PRO A 137 1.84 -17.46 5.26
CA PRO A 137 2.60 -16.38 4.64
C PRO A 137 4.07 -16.80 4.50
N VAL A 138 4.64 -16.65 3.31
CA VAL A 138 6.04 -16.93 3.01
C VAL A 138 6.68 -15.65 2.49
N LEU A 139 7.61 -15.07 3.26
CA LEU A 139 8.21 -13.78 2.93
C LEU A 139 9.33 -13.94 1.90
N VAL A 140 9.26 -13.14 0.84
CA VAL A 140 10.22 -13.07 -0.27
C VAL A 140 11.03 -11.78 -0.13
N PRO A 141 12.34 -11.85 0.18
CA PRO A 141 13.12 -10.66 0.52
C PRO A 141 13.39 -9.79 -0.73
N CYS A 142 12.98 -8.53 -0.67
CA CYS A 142 13.35 -7.44 -1.55
C CYS A 142 14.43 -6.60 -0.85
N ARG A 143 15.61 -6.49 -1.45
CA ARG A 143 16.80 -5.94 -0.78
C ARG A 143 17.12 -4.52 -1.25
N MET A 144 17.80 -3.73 -0.41
CA MET A 144 18.25 -2.39 -0.79
C MET A 144 19.18 -2.39 -2.02
N GLU A 145 20.00 -3.42 -2.20
CA GLU A 145 20.89 -3.57 -3.36
C GLU A 145 20.14 -3.66 -4.70
N ASP A 146 18.90 -4.16 -4.66
CA ASP A 146 17.96 -4.19 -5.79
C ASP A 146 16.97 -3.02 -5.76
N GLU A 147 17.26 -1.97 -4.97
CA GLU A 147 16.34 -0.84 -4.71
C GLU A 147 14.94 -1.30 -4.23
N PHE A 148 14.92 -2.40 -3.47
CA PHE A 148 13.72 -3.05 -2.95
C PHE A 148 12.74 -3.57 -4.01
N ARG A 149 13.20 -3.80 -5.25
CA ARG A 149 12.41 -4.52 -6.26
C ARG A 149 12.25 -5.99 -5.86
N LEU A 150 11.13 -6.59 -6.27
CA LEU A 150 10.97 -8.04 -6.28
C LEU A 150 11.72 -8.61 -7.49
N THR A 151 12.63 -9.55 -7.26
CA THR A 151 13.43 -10.18 -8.33
C THR A 151 12.94 -11.60 -8.63
N PRO A 152 13.09 -12.08 -9.88
CA PRO A 152 12.74 -13.45 -10.24
C PRO A 152 13.48 -14.49 -9.39
N ASP A 153 14.78 -14.29 -9.14
CA ASP A 153 15.61 -15.19 -8.36
C ASP A 153 15.11 -15.31 -6.91
N ALA A 154 14.84 -14.19 -6.25
CA ALA A 154 14.32 -14.20 -4.88
C ALA A 154 12.95 -14.90 -4.80
N LEU A 155 12.10 -14.72 -5.82
CA LEU A 155 10.80 -15.37 -5.89
C LEU A 155 10.95 -16.89 -6.07
N MET A 156 11.76 -17.34 -7.04
CA MET A 156 12.01 -18.76 -7.31
C MET A 156 12.55 -19.52 -6.09
N GLU A 157 13.42 -18.89 -5.30
CA GLU A 157 13.97 -19.50 -4.07
C GLU A 157 12.91 -19.85 -3.02
N LYS A 158 11.74 -19.21 -3.06
CA LYS A 158 10.65 -19.41 -2.09
C LYS A 158 9.52 -20.30 -2.60
N ILE A 159 9.47 -20.58 -3.89
CA ILE A 159 8.41 -21.40 -4.47
C ILE A 159 8.52 -22.84 -4.00
N THR A 160 7.38 -23.40 -3.59
CA THR A 160 7.21 -24.81 -3.24
C THR A 160 5.96 -25.36 -3.94
N PRO A 161 5.71 -26.69 -3.91
CA PRO A 161 4.46 -27.26 -4.40
C PRO A 161 3.19 -26.77 -3.69
N LYS A 162 3.30 -26.04 -2.57
CA LYS A 162 2.17 -25.42 -1.85
C LYS A 162 1.98 -23.95 -2.19
N SER A 163 2.91 -23.34 -2.92
CA SER A 163 2.79 -21.94 -3.33
C SER A 163 1.60 -21.78 -4.27
N LYS A 164 0.70 -20.84 -3.94
CA LYS A 164 -0.55 -20.62 -4.68
C LYS A 164 -0.66 -19.21 -5.25
N ALA A 165 -0.19 -18.22 -4.51
CA ALA A 165 -0.25 -16.83 -4.95
C ALA A 165 0.96 -16.02 -4.46
N VAL A 166 1.20 -14.90 -5.14
CA VAL A 166 2.17 -13.86 -4.80
C VAL A 166 1.40 -12.58 -4.47
N ILE A 167 1.76 -11.90 -3.38
CA ILE A 167 1.28 -10.54 -3.06
C ILE A 167 2.47 -9.59 -3.22
N CYS A 168 2.28 -8.54 -4.01
CA CYS A 168 3.26 -7.45 -4.12
C CYS A 168 2.59 -6.08 -4.06
N ASN A 169 3.37 -5.08 -3.64
CA ASN A 169 2.95 -3.69 -3.59
C ASN A 169 4.02 -2.80 -4.18
N PHE A 170 3.76 -2.24 -5.36
CA PHE A 170 4.67 -1.36 -6.08
C PHE A 170 3.87 -0.24 -6.76
N PRO A 171 4.16 1.06 -6.48
CA PRO A 171 5.15 1.56 -5.55
C PRO A 171 4.96 1.10 -4.09
N ASN A 172 6.06 0.75 -3.44
CA ASN A 172 6.05 -0.04 -2.21
C ASN A 172 5.90 0.82 -0.94
N ASN A 173 5.06 0.35 -0.02
CA ASN A 173 5.14 0.69 1.40
C ASN A 173 5.79 -0.49 2.14
N PRO A 174 6.95 -0.32 2.79
CA PRO A 174 7.52 0.95 3.27
C PRO A 174 8.66 1.56 2.44
N SER A 175 9.18 0.87 1.42
CA SER A 175 10.46 1.25 0.82
C SER A 175 10.38 2.43 -0.15
N GLY A 176 9.26 2.59 -0.85
CA GLY A 176 9.16 3.47 -2.02
C GLY A 176 9.81 2.91 -3.29
N GLY A 177 10.22 1.62 -3.27
CA GLY A 177 10.66 0.87 -4.44
C GLY A 177 9.55 0.79 -5.49
N VAL A 178 9.93 0.69 -6.76
CA VAL A 178 9.03 0.63 -7.92
C VAL A 178 9.52 -0.44 -8.89
N MET A 179 8.60 -1.17 -9.50
CA MET A 179 8.88 -2.12 -10.58
C MET A 179 8.57 -1.49 -11.93
N SER A 180 9.52 -1.61 -12.86
CA SER A 180 9.35 -1.26 -14.26
C SER A 180 8.63 -2.36 -15.03
N ARG A 181 8.29 -2.09 -16.30
CA ARG A 181 7.75 -3.10 -17.22
C ARG A 181 8.66 -4.31 -17.36
N GLU A 182 9.98 -4.11 -17.38
CA GLU A 182 10.94 -5.20 -17.50
C GLU A 182 11.01 -6.04 -16.24
N ASP A 183 10.96 -5.40 -15.06
CA ASP A 183 10.89 -6.13 -13.79
C ASP A 183 9.64 -7.02 -13.74
N TYR A 184 8.48 -6.49 -14.16
CA TYR A 184 7.25 -7.29 -14.22
C TYR A 184 7.27 -8.39 -15.27
N ARG A 185 8.02 -8.27 -16.37
CA ARG A 185 8.20 -9.38 -17.33
C ARG A 185 8.91 -10.55 -16.67
N GLY A 186 10.01 -10.31 -15.98
CA GLY A 186 10.73 -11.36 -15.26
C GLY A 186 9.87 -12.03 -14.17
N ILE A 187 9.04 -11.25 -13.47
CA ILE A 187 8.09 -11.81 -12.50
C ILE A 187 6.94 -12.56 -13.18
N ALA A 188 6.46 -12.07 -14.32
CA ALA A 188 5.41 -12.74 -15.11
C ALA A 188 5.86 -14.12 -15.58
N ASP A 189 7.10 -14.26 -16.06
CA ASP A 189 7.66 -15.54 -16.47
C ASP A 189 7.61 -16.56 -15.32
N VAL A 190 8.10 -16.18 -14.13
CA VAL A 190 8.08 -17.06 -12.94
C VAL A 190 6.64 -17.40 -12.53
N ILE A 191 5.74 -16.42 -12.50
CA ILE A 191 4.33 -16.65 -12.12
C ILE A 191 3.64 -17.60 -13.12
N CYS A 192 3.90 -17.46 -14.41
CA CYS A 192 3.31 -18.31 -15.44
C CYS A 192 3.88 -19.72 -15.42
N ASP A 193 5.21 -19.86 -15.32
CA ASP A 193 5.90 -21.15 -15.33
C ASP A 193 5.53 -22.03 -14.13
N HIS A 194 5.21 -21.41 -12.99
CA HIS A 194 4.83 -22.09 -11.76
C HIS A 194 3.32 -22.09 -11.48
N ASP A 195 2.52 -21.62 -12.44
CA ASP A 195 1.05 -21.52 -12.36
C ASP A 195 0.54 -20.83 -11.08
N LEU A 196 1.17 -19.72 -10.70
CA LEU A 196 0.80 -18.92 -9.54
C LEU A 196 -0.24 -17.85 -9.90
N LEU A 197 -0.97 -17.38 -8.89
CA LEU A 197 -1.79 -16.17 -8.96
C LEU A 197 -1.00 -14.95 -8.48
N LEU A 198 -1.27 -13.76 -9.01
CA LEU A 198 -0.79 -12.48 -8.49
C LEU A 198 -1.92 -11.70 -7.79
N ILE A 199 -1.64 -11.15 -6.62
CA ILE A 199 -2.43 -10.08 -5.99
C ILE A 199 -1.54 -8.82 -6.04
N SER A 200 -1.86 -7.90 -6.96
CA SER A 200 -1.10 -6.67 -7.18
C SER A 200 -1.77 -5.52 -6.45
N ASP A 201 -1.19 -5.06 -5.34
CA ASP A 201 -1.60 -3.84 -4.64
C ASP A 201 -0.89 -2.63 -5.26
N GLU A 202 -1.65 -1.85 -6.02
CA GLU A 202 -1.17 -0.74 -6.83
C GLU A 202 -1.66 0.61 -6.29
N ILE A 203 -2.02 0.68 -5.01
CA ILE A 203 -2.63 1.86 -4.36
C ILE A 203 -1.79 3.16 -4.41
N TYR A 204 -0.49 3.06 -4.73
CA TYR A 204 0.43 4.19 -4.84
C TYR A 204 0.86 4.51 -6.28
N THR A 205 0.30 3.84 -7.30
CA THR A 205 0.81 3.90 -8.68
C THR A 205 0.88 5.32 -9.26
N GLU A 206 -0.11 6.15 -8.94
CA GLU A 206 -0.17 7.55 -9.36
C GLU A 206 0.94 8.40 -8.73
N MET A 207 1.56 7.92 -7.67
CA MET A 207 2.67 8.57 -6.95
C MET A 207 4.01 7.99 -7.41
N THR A 208 4.14 7.67 -8.70
CA THR A 208 5.43 7.34 -9.33
C THR A 208 6.09 8.63 -9.81
N TYR A 209 7.32 8.88 -9.38
CA TYR A 209 8.01 10.15 -9.61
C TYR A 209 8.99 10.13 -10.78
N ASP A 210 9.70 9.01 -10.94
CA ASP A 210 10.76 8.87 -11.93
C ASP A 210 10.44 7.67 -12.83
N GLY A 211 10.20 7.92 -14.12
CA GLY A 211 9.86 6.90 -15.12
C GLY A 211 8.37 6.74 -15.37
N GLU A 212 8.00 5.65 -16.04
CA GLU A 212 6.61 5.37 -16.42
C GLU A 212 5.84 4.67 -15.28
N MET A 213 4.62 5.12 -15.04
CA MET A 213 3.65 4.40 -14.21
C MET A 213 3.36 3.04 -14.86
N THR A 214 3.64 1.96 -14.13
CA THR A 214 3.51 0.59 -14.63
C THR A 214 2.61 -0.22 -13.72
N SER A 215 1.70 -0.98 -14.32
CA SER A 215 0.85 -1.96 -13.64
C SER A 215 1.31 -3.37 -13.99
N ALA A 216 1.21 -4.30 -13.03
CA ALA A 216 1.66 -5.67 -13.24
C ALA A 216 0.92 -6.35 -14.41
N VAL A 217 -0.38 -6.06 -14.57
CA VAL A 217 -1.21 -6.69 -15.61
C VAL A 217 -0.91 -6.20 -17.04
N GLN A 218 0.01 -5.25 -17.20
CA GLN A 218 0.56 -4.90 -18.51
C GLN A 218 1.62 -5.90 -19.00
N ALA A 219 2.14 -6.77 -18.14
CA ALA A 219 3.01 -7.87 -18.55
C ALA A 219 2.17 -9.03 -19.09
N ASP A 220 2.67 -9.64 -20.16
CA ASP A 220 1.97 -10.71 -20.86
C ASP A 220 1.72 -11.91 -19.92
N GLY A 221 0.53 -12.52 -20.03
CA GLY A 221 0.13 -13.65 -19.20
C GLY A 221 -0.42 -13.29 -17.81
N LEU A 222 -0.14 -12.10 -17.27
CA LEU A 222 -0.59 -11.74 -15.91
C LEU A 222 -2.06 -11.31 -15.83
N ARG A 223 -2.63 -10.72 -16.88
CA ARG A 223 -4.03 -10.24 -16.89
C ARG A 223 -5.05 -11.32 -16.49
N GLU A 224 -4.78 -12.59 -16.80
CA GLU A 224 -5.72 -13.70 -16.59
C GLU A 224 -5.55 -14.42 -15.25
N ARG A 225 -4.55 -14.01 -14.48
CA ARG A 225 -4.17 -14.59 -13.18
C ARG A 225 -3.78 -13.52 -12.16
N THR A 226 -4.32 -12.31 -12.30
CA THR A 226 -4.07 -11.20 -11.36
C THR A 226 -5.35 -10.67 -10.77
N ILE A 227 -5.35 -10.48 -9.46
CA ILE A 227 -6.28 -9.60 -8.75
C ILE A 227 -5.56 -8.27 -8.54
N LEU A 228 -6.00 -7.24 -9.28
CA LEU A 228 -5.51 -5.88 -9.16
C LEU A 228 -6.31 -5.12 -8.08
N ILE A 229 -5.61 -4.48 -7.16
CA ILE A 229 -6.19 -3.62 -6.12
C ILE A 229 -5.63 -2.22 -6.27
N ASN A 230 -6.49 -1.22 -6.39
CA ASN A 230 -6.10 0.19 -6.37
C ASN A 230 -7.29 1.03 -5.81
N GLY A 231 -7.15 2.34 -5.69
CA GLY A 231 -8.21 3.16 -5.12
C GLY A 231 -7.83 4.62 -4.92
N PHE A 232 -8.64 5.31 -4.14
CA PHE A 232 -8.64 6.77 -4.11
C PHE A 232 -7.89 7.36 -2.92
N SER A 233 -7.55 6.50 -1.95
CA SER A 233 -7.03 6.92 -0.65
C SER A 233 -5.72 7.71 -0.74
N LYS A 234 -4.86 7.40 -1.71
CA LYS A 234 -3.52 8.00 -1.85
C LYS A 234 -3.44 8.96 -3.02
N ALA A 235 -3.97 8.56 -4.18
CA ALA A 235 -4.01 9.41 -5.37
C ALA A 235 -4.87 10.68 -5.22
N TYR A 236 -5.91 10.64 -4.37
CA TYR A 236 -6.86 11.76 -4.23
C TYR A 236 -7.04 12.22 -2.78
N ALA A 237 -6.12 11.85 -1.88
CA ALA A 237 -6.23 12.18 -0.45
C ALA A 237 -7.61 11.82 0.16
N MET A 238 -8.13 10.65 -0.19
CA MET A 238 -9.46 10.17 0.21
C MET A 238 -9.39 9.05 1.28
N THR A 239 -8.45 9.08 2.22
CA THR A 239 -8.24 7.98 3.20
C THR A 239 -9.49 7.68 4.03
N GLY A 240 -10.14 8.72 4.55
CA GLY A 240 -11.35 8.65 5.37
C GLY A 240 -12.64 8.30 4.60
N TRP A 241 -12.64 8.40 3.27
CA TRP A 241 -13.82 8.06 2.45
C TRP A 241 -14.03 6.57 2.30
N ARG A 242 -12.99 5.76 2.54
CA ARG A 242 -13.07 4.30 2.49
C ARG A 242 -13.63 3.79 1.15
N VAL A 243 -13.00 4.19 0.05
CA VAL A 243 -13.37 3.75 -1.31
C VAL A 243 -12.15 3.32 -2.11
N ALA A 244 -12.24 2.16 -2.73
CA ALA A 244 -11.23 1.55 -3.59
C ALA A 244 -11.92 0.61 -4.59
N TYR A 245 -11.13 -0.04 -5.44
CA TYR A 245 -11.63 -1.02 -6.39
C TYR A 245 -10.70 -2.23 -6.50
N LEU A 246 -11.31 -3.36 -6.80
CA LEU A 246 -10.66 -4.61 -7.16
C LEU A 246 -11.04 -4.93 -8.61
N CYS A 247 -10.06 -5.25 -9.44
CA CYS A 247 -10.26 -5.74 -10.80
C CYS A 247 -9.64 -7.13 -10.93
N ALA A 248 -10.37 -8.08 -11.52
CA ALA A 248 -9.89 -9.45 -11.66
C ALA A 248 -10.64 -10.17 -12.79
N PRO A 249 -10.07 -11.25 -13.34
CA PRO A 249 -10.82 -12.19 -14.17
C PRO A 249 -12.15 -12.58 -13.52
N LYS A 250 -13.19 -12.72 -14.33
CA LYS A 250 -14.59 -12.91 -13.90
C LYS A 250 -14.75 -13.93 -12.76
N ASN A 251 -14.13 -15.11 -12.86
CA ASN A 251 -14.24 -16.16 -11.84
C ASN A 251 -13.67 -15.74 -10.48
N LEU A 252 -12.55 -15.02 -10.47
CA LEU A 252 -11.94 -14.49 -9.24
C LEU A 252 -12.76 -13.32 -8.68
N CYS A 253 -13.26 -12.46 -9.57
CA CYS A 253 -14.16 -11.36 -9.22
C CYS A 253 -15.45 -11.89 -8.56
N GLU A 254 -16.10 -12.90 -9.14
CA GLU A 254 -17.31 -13.53 -8.57
C GLU A 254 -17.05 -14.16 -7.19
N ALA A 255 -15.88 -14.78 -7.00
CA ALA A 255 -15.49 -15.35 -5.71
C ALA A 255 -15.28 -14.26 -4.63
N ALA A 256 -14.55 -13.19 -4.96
CA ALA A 256 -14.34 -12.05 -4.08
C ALA A 256 -15.65 -11.31 -3.77
N LEU A 257 -16.52 -11.13 -4.77
CA LEU A 257 -17.84 -10.50 -4.61
C LEU A 257 -18.74 -11.29 -3.66
N LYS A 258 -18.71 -12.62 -3.74
CA LYS A 258 -19.45 -13.48 -2.80
C LYS A 258 -19.03 -13.22 -1.36
N ILE A 259 -17.73 -13.06 -1.09
CA ILE A 259 -17.24 -12.74 0.26
C ILE A 259 -17.68 -11.32 0.65
N HIS A 260 -17.49 -10.34 -0.23
CA HIS A 260 -17.90 -8.94 -0.03
C HIS A 260 -19.36 -8.82 0.43
N GLN A 261 -20.27 -9.58 -0.19
CA GLN A 261 -21.69 -9.64 0.15
C GLN A 261 -21.96 -10.02 1.61
N TYR A 262 -21.11 -10.85 2.23
CA TYR A 262 -21.29 -11.31 3.61
C TYR A 262 -20.52 -10.49 4.64
N VAL A 263 -19.49 -9.74 4.24
CA VAL A 263 -18.66 -8.96 5.18
C VAL A 263 -19.00 -7.46 5.20
N MET A 264 -19.43 -6.91 4.06
CA MET A 264 -19.63 -5.45 3.92
C MET A 264 -20.90 -5.06 3.15
N LEU A 265 -21.50 -5.98 2.40
CA LEU A 265 -22.66 -5.77 1.51
C LEU A 265 -22.36 -4.88 0.30
N SER A 266 -21.97 -3.61 0.51
CA SER A 266 -21.60 -2.67 -0.56
C SER A 266 -20.70 -1.57 -0.01
N ALA A 267 -19.83 -1.00 -0.84
CA ALA A 267 -19.04 0.18 -0.48
C ALA A 267 -19.94 1.40 -0.12
N PRO A 268 -19.47 2.35 0.72
CA PRO A 268 -20.29 3.47 1.17
C PRO A 268 -20.78 4.36 0.01
N THR A 269 -22.10 4.54 -0.11
CA THR A 269 -22.76 5.16 -1.27
C THR A 269 -22.19 6.54 -1.63
N MET A 270 -22.12 7.46 -0.67
CA MET A 270 -21.58 8.81 -0.83
C MET A 270 -20.10 8.82 -1.27
N SER A 271 -19.32 7.87 -0.79
CA SER A 271 -17.91 7.73 -1.18
C SER A 271 -17.75 7.28 -2.62
N GLN A 272 -18.70 6.49 -3.13
CA GLN A 272 -18.71 6.10 -4.53
C GLN A 272 -19.00 7.30 -5.44
N TYR A 273 -19.94 8.18 -5.05
CA TYR A 273 -20.19 9.44 -5.78
C TYR A 273 -18.99 10.39 -5.73
N ALA A 274 -18.34 10.52 -4.58
CA ALA A 274 -17.11 11.30 -4.45
C ALA A 274 -15.99 10.76 -5.35
N ALA A 275 -15.83 9.44 -5.44
CA ALA A 275 -14.87 8.81 -6.33
C ALA A 275 -15.17 9.07 -7.82
N VAL A 276 -16.45 9.08 -8.22
CA VAL A 276 -16.85 9.50 -9.58
C VAL A 276 -16.45 10.96 -9.83
N GLY A 277 -16.69 11.86 -8.88
CA GLY A 277 -16.27 13.26 -8.96
C GLY A 277 -14.75 13.40 -9.11
N ALA A 278 -13.98 12.63 -8.35
CA ALA A 278 -12.52 12.61 -8.40
C ALA A 278 -12.00 12.14 -9.77
N LEU A 279 -12.50 11.03 -10.30
CA LEU A 279 -12.05 10.48 -11.60
C LEU A 279 -12.33 11.43 -12.77
N ARG A 280 -13.42 12.20 -12.70
CA ARG A 280 -13.82 13.10 -13.78
C ARG A 280 -13.07 14.42 -13.75
N ASN A 281 -12.79 14.96 -12.56
CA ASN A 281 -12.48 16.38 -12.41
C ASN A 281 -11.27 16.69 -11.52
N ALA A 282 -10.66 15.72 -10.83
CA ALA A 282 -9.57 15.98 -9.86
C ALA A 282 -8.18 15.60 -10.37
N ASP A 283 -7.98 15.47 -11.69
CA ASP A 283 -6.66 15.14 -12.27
C ASP A 283 -5.61 16.21 -11.92
N HIS A 284 -5.99 17.49 -11.95
CA HIS A 284 -5.11 18.59 -11.61
C HIS A 284 -4.69 18.58 -10.14
N ASP A 285 -5.64 18.44 -9.21
CA ASP A 285 -5.36 18.36 -7.77
C ASP A 285 -4.41 17.20 -7.44
N ARG A 286 -4.63 16.03 -8.05
CA ARG A 286 -3.73 14.88 -7.93
C ARG A 286 -2.33 15.22 -8.41
N GLU A 287 -2.19 15.82 -9.59
CA GLU A 287 -0.90 16.12 -10.20
C GLU A 287 -0.09 17.15 -9.40
N GLU A 288 -0.77 18.17 -8.85
CA GLU A 288 -0.16 19.13 -7.94
C GLU A 288 0.38 18.44 -6.69
N MET A 289 -0.44 17.60 -6.06
CA MET A 289 -0.05 16.83 -4.88
C MET A 289 1.14 15.88 -5.16
N VAL A 290 1.11 15.14 -6.28
CA VAL A 290 2.21 14.24 -6.65
C VAL A 290 3.51 15.01 -6.90
N THR A 291 3.43 16.17 -7.56
CA THR A 291 4.58 17.05 -7.80
C THR A 291 5.18 17.56 -6.49
N GLU A 292 4.33 17.96 -5.53
CA GLU A 292 4.78 18.36 -4.20
C GLU A 292 5.52 17.22 -3.49
N TYR A 293 4.96 16.01 -3.48
CA TYR A 293 5.63 14.88 -2.83
C TYR A 293 6.95 14.52 -3.48
N GLN A 294 7.10 14.68 -4.80
CA GLN A 294 8.39 14.52 -5.46
C GLN A 294 9.42 15.54 -4.94
N MET A 295 9.02 16.80 -4.76
CA MET A 295 9.88 17.84 -4.21
C MET A 295 10.26 17.55 -2.75
N ARG A 296 9.29 17.10 -1.93
CA ARG A 296 9.51 16.69 -0.53
C ARG A 296 10.44 15.50 -0.41
N ARG A 297 10.25 14.47 -1.23
CA ARG A 297 11.16 13.34 -1.36
C ARG A 297 12.58 13.81 -1.66
N ASN A 298 12.77 14.62 -2.70
CA ASN A 298 14.09 15.08 -3.12
C ASN A 298 14.78 15.87 -2.00
N LEU A 299 14.04 16.74 -1.29
CA LEU A 299 14.54 17.48 -0.14
C LEU A 299 14.97 16.55 1.00
N PHE A 300 14.09 15.63 1.38
CA PHE A 300 14.26 14.77 2.54
C PHE A 300 15.38 13.75 2.33
N VAL A 301 15.35 12.99 1.22
CA VAL A 301 16.34 11.95 0.90
C VAL A 301 17.74 12.55 0.71
N ARG A 302 17.84 13.73 0.06
CA ARG A 302 19.12 14.45 -0.04
C ARG A 302 19.61 14.90 1.36
N GLY A 303 18.69 15.31 2.22
CA GLY A 303 18.97 15.66 3.61
C GLY A 303 19.54 14.47 4.40
N LEU A 304 18.85 13.33 4.37
CA LEU A 304 19.27 12.09 5.04
C LEU A 304 20.66 11.63 4.59
N ASN A 305 20.88 11.56 3.27
CA ASN A 305 22.18 11.16 2.73
C ASN A 305 23.30 12.15 3.06
N ARG A 306 23.01 13.46 3.14
CA ARG A 306 24.02 14.47 3.52
C ARG A 306 24.52 14.27 4.95
N ILE A 307 23.62 13.89 5.87
CA ILE A 307 23.95 13.73 7.30
C ILE A 307 24.53 12.35 7.61
N GLY A 308 24.69 11.47 6.61
CA GLY A 308 25.25 10.13 6.79
C GLY A 308 24.22 9.04 7.10
N LEU A 309 22.91 9.34 6.99
CA LEU A 309 21.86 8.33 7.10
C LEU A 309 21.51 7.80 5.69
N THR A 310 22.20 6.74 5.27
CA THR A 310 22.13 6.17 3.92
C THR A 310 20.69 5.80 3.53
N CYS A 311 20.19 6.36 2.43
CA CYS A 311 18.86 6.09 1.91
C CYS A 311 18.90 5.99 0.38
N HIS A 312 18.39 4.88 -0.16
CA HIS A 312 18.11 4.79 -1.60
C HIS A 312 17.10 5.87 -2.01
N LEU A 313 17.05 6.21 -3.30
CA LEU A 313 16.07 7.17 -3.80
C LEU A 313 14.74 6.44 -4.10
N PRO A 314 13.68 6.60 -3.28
CA PRO A 314 12.39 5.98 -3.54
C PRO A 314 11.79 6.56 -4.82
N ARG A 315 11.33 5.71 -5.72
CA ARG A 315 10.79 6.13 -7.03
C ARG A 315 9.28 6.31 -7.03
N GLY A 316 8.60 5.92 -5.94
CA GLY A 316 7.20 6.23 -5.74
C GLY A 316 6.72 6.06 -4.29
N ALA A 317 5.39 6.10 -4.11
CA ALA A 317 4.74 6.24 -2.79
C ALA A 317 5.26 7.49 -2.04
N PHE A 318 4.95 7.66 -0.76
CA PHE A 318 5.45 8.79 0.04
C PHE A 318 6.33 8.39 1.22
N TYR A 319 7.15 7.34 1.04
CA TYR A 319 8.00 6.79 2.08
C TYR A 319 9.47 6.80 1.66
N ALA A 320 10.33 7.18 2.60
CA ALA A 320 11.76 6.92 2.56
C ALA A 320 12.09 5.79 3.53
N PHE A 321 13.11 4.99 3.19
CA PHE A 321 13.50 3.82 3.96
C PHE A 321 15.02 3.79 4.20
N PRO A 322 15.55 4.76 4.98
CA PRO A 322 16.97 4.82 5.31
C PRO A 322 17.43 3.58 6.08
N SER A 323 18.68 3.19 5.85
CA SER A 323 19.37 2.17 6.63
C SER A 323 20.04 2.78 7.86
N ILE A 324 19.97 2.07 8.98
CA ILE A 324 20.66 2.42 10.23
C ILE A 324 21.76 1.41 10.60
N LYS A 325 22.14 0.52 9.69
CA LYS A 325 23.07 -0.59 9.98
C LYS A 325 24.43 -0.13 10.50
N ASP A 326 24.85 1.08 10.14
CA ASP A 326 26.14 1.65 10.53
C ASP A 326 26.17 2.18 11.98
N PHE A 327 25.03 2.25 12.68
CA PHE A 327 24.92 2.84 14.03
C PHE A 327 24.94 1.83 15.18
N GLY A 328 25.03 0.52 14.89
CA GLY A 328 25.25 -0.52 15.91
C GLY A 328 24.11 -0.75 16.91
N ILE A 329 22.94 -0.12 16.72
CA ILE A 329 21.73 -0.31 17.53
C ILE A 329 20.56 -0.85 16.70
N SER A 330 19.58 -1.46 17.36
CA SER A 330 18.38 -2.00 16.68
C SER A 330 17.48 -0.89 16.13
N ASP A 331 16.63 -1.19 15.13
CA ASP A 331 15.69 -0.22 14.55
C ASP A 331 14.60 0.22 15.53
N VAL A 332 14.16 -0.68 16.41
CA VAL A 332 13.25 -0.36 17.52
C VAL A 332 13.92 0.61 18.49
N GLU A 333 15.14 0.31 18.94
CA GLU A 333 15.87 1.18 19.86
C GLU A 333 16.15 2.55 19.23
N PHE A 334 16.57 2.58 17.97
CA PHE A 334 16.80 3.81 17.22
C PHE A 334 15.53 4.66 17.18
N ALA A 335 14.39 4.09 16.79
CA ALA A 335 13.13 4.82 16.70
C ALA A 335 12.64 5.33 18.05
N GLU A 336 12.74 4.53 19.11
CA GLU A 336 12.33 4.93 20.46
C GLU A 336 13.22 6.05 21.02
N ARG A 337 14.54 5.97 20.81
CA ARG A 337 15.48 7.00 21.27
C ARG A 337 15.35 8.28 20.46
N LEU A 338 15.23 8.20 19.13
CA LEU A 338 14.99 9.37 18.29
C LEU A 338 13.71 10.11 18.70
N LEU A 339 12.63 9.38 19.00
CA LEU A 339 11.38 9.96 19.49
C LEU A 339 11.57 10.64 20.85
N LYS A 340 12.23 9.97 21.82
CA LYS A 340 12.41 10.51 23.18
C LYS A 340 13.39 11.67 23.26
N GLU A 341 14.50 11.59 22.53
CA GLU A 341 15.63 12.52 22.63
C GLU A 341 15.48 13.71 21.67
N GLN A 342 14.82 13.51 20.53
CA GLN A 342 14.67 14.54 19.50
C GLN A 342 13.23 14.78 19.02
N HIS A 343 12.22 14.12 19.61
CA HIS A 343 10.81 14.31 19.24
C HIS A 343 10.55 14.13 17.73
N VAL A 344 11.22 13.16 17.10
CA VAL A 344 10.93 12.74 15.71
C VAL A 344 10.42 11.31 15.73
N ALA A 345 9.16 11.12 15.31
CA ALA A 345 8.55 9.79 15.26
C ALA A 345 8.78 9.14 13.88
N VAL A 346 9.37 7.95 13.89
CA VAL A 346 9.58 7.08 12.73
C VAL A 346 9.09 5.67 13.06
N VAL A 347 8.89 4.82 12.06
CA VAL A 347 8.49 3.43 12.31
C VAL A 347 9.69 2.49 12.10
N PRO A 348 10.01 1.59 13.06
CA PRO A 348 11.05 0.58 12.87
C PRO A 348 10.77 -0.29 11.64
N GLY A 349 11.79 -0.54 10.83
CA GLY A 349 11.66 -1.33 9.61
C GLY A 349 11.24 -2.79 9.88
N SER A 350 11.66 -3.35 11.01
CA SER A 350 11.24 -4.68 11.50
C SER A 350 9.72 -4.86 11.65
N VAL A 351 8.94 -3.77 11.75
CA VAL A 351 7.47 -3.84 11.75
C VAL A 351 6.91 -4.31 10.40
N PHE A 352 7.64 -4.09 9.32
CA PHE A 352 7.24 -4.44 7.95
C PHE A 352 7.75 -5.81 7.50
N GLY A 353 8.41 -6.55 8.39
CA GLY A 353 8.96 -7.88 8.18
C GLY A 353 10.49 -7.93 8.28
N PRO A 354 11.09 -9.13 8.22
CA PRO A 354 12.52 -9.34 8.48
C PRO A 354 13.44 -8.57 7.54
N SER A 355 13.06 -8.39 6.27
CA SER A 355 13.87 -7.63 5.30
C SER A 355 13.85 -6.12 5.58
N GLY A 356 12.93 -5.65 6.43
CA GLY A 356 12.90 -4.30 6.93
C GLY A 356 13.87 -4.04 8.08
N GLU A 357 14.38 -5.07 8.75
CA GLU A 357 15.28 -4.91 9.90
C GLU A 357 16.51 -4.06 9.56
N GLY A 358 16.85 -3.14 10.46
CA GLY A 358 17.97 -2.20 10.26
C GLY A 358 17.63 -1.05 9.31
N HIS A 359 16.34 -0.77 9.11
CA HIS A 359 15.83 0.41 8.41
C HIS A 359 14.77 1.13 9.23
N LEU A 360 14.39 2.34 8.79
CA LEU A 360 13.28 3.10 9.36
C LEU A 360 12.34 3.50 8.24
N ARG A 361 11.02 3.36 8.42
CA ARG A 361 10.06 4.00 7.53
C ARG A 361 9.79 5.43 7.97
N CYS A 362 10.07 6.36 7.07
CA CYS A 362 9.81 7.79 7.23
C CYS A 362 8.86 8.25 6.12
N ALA A 363 7.62 8.59 6.47
CA ALA A 363 6.69 9.21 5.56
C ALA A 363 7.03 10.70 5.37
N TYR A 364 7.26 11.13 4.13
CA TYR A 364 7.47 12.54 3.79
C TYR A 364 6.17 13.25 3.42
N ALA A 365 5.05 12.77 3.97
CA ALA A 365 3.74 13.40 3.90
C ALA A 365 3.52 14.42 5.02
N VAL A 366 4.48 15.33 5.17
CA VAL A 366 4.44 16.48 6.09
C VAL A 366 5.05 17.71 5.41
N SER A 367 4.96 18.87 6.05
CA SER A 367 5.45 20.12 5.45
C SER A 367 6.96 20.08 5.15
N ARG A 368 7.40 20.85 4.15
CA ARG A 368 8.83 20.97 3.81
C ARG A 368 9.67 21.51 4.98
N ASP A 369 9.08 22.34 5.83
CA ASP A 369 9.76 22.90 7.00
C ASP A 369 9.94 21.84 8.09
N ASP A 370 8.90 21.03 8.35
CA ASP A 370 9.01 19.88 9.25
C ASP A 370 10.03 18.85 8.74
N LEU A 371 10.11 18.63 7.42
CA LEU A 371 11.13 17.74 6.85
C LEU A 371 12.56 18.27 7.06
N ARG A 372 12.78 19.58 6.91
CA ARG A 372 14.09 20.20 7.20
C ARG A 372 14.44 20.06 8.66
N GLU A 373 13.49 20.36 9.54
CA GLU A 373 13.70 20.27 10.97
C GLU A 373 13.91 18.81 11.42
N ALA A 374 13.15 17.86 10.89
CA ALA A 374 13.37 16.44 11.14
C ALA A 374 14.79 16.00 10.74
N VAL A 375 15.29 16.43 9.57
CA VAL A 375 16.69 16.15 9.17
C VAL A 375 17.68 16.74 10.18
N ASN A 376 17.49 17.99 10.63
CA ASN A 376 18.37 18.60 11.64
C ASN A 376 18.36 17.84 12.98
N ARG A 377 17.16 17.40 13.42
CA ARG A 377 16.96 16.65 14.65
C ARG A 377 17.58 15.25 14.55
N ILE A 378 17.41 14.56 13.41
CA ILE A 378 18.08 13.28 13.12
C ILE A 378 19.60 13.44 13.13
N GLU A 379 20.14 14.50 12.52
CA GLU A 379 21.58 14.77 12.48
C GLU A 379 22.18 14.90 13.89
N LYS A 380 21.50 15.64 14.78
CA LYS A 380 21.89 15.76 16.19
C LYS A 380 21.91 14.39 16.89
N PHE A 381 20.89 13.57 16.67
CA PHE A 381 20.79 12.24 17.28
C PHE A 381 21.91 11.31 16.81
N ILE A 382 22.11 11.18 15.50
CA ILE A 382 23.12 10.25 14.96
C ILE A 382 24.55 10.69 15.28
N THR A 383 24.78 11.98 15.49
CA THR A 383 26.09 12.50 15.96
C THR A 383 26.35 12.16 17.44
N SER A 384 25.30 11.87 18.21
CA SER A 384 25.40 11.46 19.63
C SER A 384 25.46 9.94 19.85
N LEU A 385 25.31 9.15 18.78
CA LEU A 385 25.52 7.69 18.78
C LEU A 385 27.01 7.40 18.59
#